data_AF-A0A4U3AL98-F1
#
_entry.id   AF-A0A4U3AL98-F1
#
_cell.length_a   1.000
_cell.length_b   1.000
_cell.length_c   1.000
_cell.angle_alpha   90.00
_cell.angle_beta   90.00
_cell.angle_gamma   90.00
#
_symmetry.space_group_name_H-M   'P 1'
#
loop_
_entity.id
_entity.type
_entity.pdbx_description
1 polymer ?
#
loop_
_entity_poly.entity_id
_entity_poly.type
_entity_poly.pdbx_seq_one_letter_code
_entity_poly.pdbx_strand_id
1 'polypeptide(L)' 'MSAAEKTILFVTCINDRKMYAQCVRHILRLGVPPGYIVQFMPIRNAKSMTSGYNQALSHPAKYKVYIHQDVFIMNVAFL' A
#
# COMPACT_ATOMS: atom_id res chain seq x y z
N MET A 1 10.26 -0.42 -20.52
CA MET A 1 9.93 -1.02 -19.20
C MET A 1 8.46 -0.78 -18.95
N SER A 2 7.71 -1.80 -18.50
CA SER A 2 6.27 -1.61 -18.24
C SER A 2 6.08 -0.74 -16.99
N ALA A 3 5.00 0.03 -16.93
CA ALA A 3 4.70 0.86 -15.75
C ALA A 3 4.66 0.02 -14.46
N ALA A 4 4.25 -1.26 -14.57
CA ALA A 4 4.14 -2.17 -13.44
C ALA A 4 5.49 -2.60 -12.83
N GLU A 5 6.56 -2.67 -13.64
CA GLU A 5 7.93 -2.97 -13.14
C GLU A 5 8.49 -1.88 -12.23
N LYS A 6 7.88 -0.69 -12.24
CA LYS A 6 8.29 0.47 -11.47
C LYS A 6 7.25 0.87 -10.43
N THR A 7 6.31 -0.01 -10.09
CA THR A 7 5.27 0.25 -9.10
C THR A 7 5.56 -0.42 -7.76
N ILE A 8 5.42 0.35 -6.68
CA ILE A 8 5.29 -0.12 -5.30
C ILE A 8 3.83 0.05 -4.88
N LEU A 9 3.13 -1.05 -4.67
CA LEU A 9 1.71 -1.05 -4.30
C LEU A 9 1.55 -1.23 -2.78
N PHE A 10 0.95 -0.27 -2.10
CA PHE A 10 0.51 -0.42 -0.71
C PHE A 10 -0.88 -1.04 -0.67
N VAL A 11 -0.96 -2.27 -0.17
CA VAL A 11 -2.19 -3.04 -0.03
C VAL A 11 -2.65 -2.93 1.40
N THR A 12 -3.86 -2.41 1.61
CA THR A 12 -4.40 -2.14 2.95
C THR A 12 -5.80 -2.71 3.08
N CYS A 13 -6.05 -3.51 4.12
CA CYS A 13 -7.43 -3.82 4.52
C CYS A 13 -7.92 -2.69 5.42
N ILE A 14 -9.07 -2.09 5.07
CA ILE A 14 -9.56 -0.89 5.75
C ILE A 14 -11.03 -1.05 6.18
N ASN A 15 -11.34 -0.60 7.39
CA ASN A 15 -12.69 -0.45 7.91
C ASN A 15 -12.95 0.96 8.48
N ASP A 16 -11.91 1.76 8.75
CA ASP A 16 -11.98 3.14 9.22
C ASP A 16 -11.29 4.08 8.23
N ARG A 17 -12.09 4.96 7.61
CA ARG A 17 -11.60 5.94 6.63
C ARG A 17 -10.69 7.00 7.24
N LYS A 18 -10.94 7.42 8.48
CA LYS A 18 -10.14 8.44 9.16
C LYS A 18 -8.77 7.86 9.49
N MET A 19 -8.72 6.65 10.06
CA MET A 19 -7.46 5.94 10.34
C MET A 19 -6.65 5.74 9.06
N TYR A 20 -7.29 5.24 8.00
CA TYR A 20 -6.62 5.04 6.71
C TYR A 20 -6.07 6.35 6.12
N ALA A 21 -6.80 7.46 6.23
CA ALA A 21 -6.28 8.76 5.80
C ALA A 21 -5.01 9.17 6.58
N GLN A 22 -4.89 8.80 7.85
CA GLN A 22 -3.64 9.00 8.60
C GLN A 22 -2.52 8.10 8.06
N CYS A 23 -2.78 6.80 7.85
CA CYS A 23 -1.82 5.86 7.25
C CYS A 23 -1.28 6.37 5.91
N VAL A 24 -2.16 6.80 5.01
CA VAL A 24 -1.78 7.37 3.71
C VAL A 24 -0.91 8.61 3.86
N ARG A 25 -1.20 9.52 4.81
CA ARG A 25 -0.34 10.69 5.07
C ARG A 25 1.08 10.32 5.47
N HIS A 26 1.27 9.21 6.19
CA HIS A 26 2.61 8.71 6.51
C HIS A 26 3.30 8.09 5.29
N ILE A 27 2.58 7.30 4.47
CA ILE A 27 3.12 6.71 3.25
C ILE A 27 3.54 7.79 2.23
N LEU A 28 2.77 8.86 2.10
CA LEU A 28 3.08 9.98 1.19
C LEU A 28 4.33 10.78 1.60
N ARG A 29 4.86 10.58 2.82
CA ARG A 29 6.11 11.21 3.28
C ARG A 29 7.36 10.37 2.98
N LEU A 30 7.19 9.14 2.50
CA LEU A 30 8.32 8.26 2.20
C LEU A 30 9.09 8.78 0.99
N GLY A 31 10.41 8.69 1.03
CA GLY A 31 11.26 8.97 -0.12
C GLY A 31 11.07 7.89 -1.16
N VAL A 32 10.45 8.22 -2.29
CA VAL A 32 10.24 7.25 -3.38
C VAL A 32 11.54 7.11 -4.19
N PRO A 33 12.06 5.88 -4.39
CA PRO A 33 13.26 5.66 -5.19
C PRO A 33 13.10 6.20 -6.62
N PRO A 34 14.17 6.76 -7.22
CA PRO A 34 14.10 7.31 -8.57
C PRO A 34 13.53 6.31 -9.60
N GLY A 35 12.56 6.78 -10.37
CA GLY A 35 11.91 5.99 -11.41
C GLY A 35 10.88 4.99 -10.89
N TYR A 36 10.58 4.94 -9.59
CA TYR A 36 9.45 4.20 -9.03
C TYR A 36 8.24 5.12 -8.79
N ILE A 37 7.05 4.53 -8.76
CA ILE A 37 5.81 5.17 -8.35
C ILE A 37 5.16 4.39 -7.21
N VAL A 38 4.45 5.11 -6.35
CA VAL A 38 3.62 4.53 -5.28
C VAL A 38 2.17 4.49 -5.72
N GLN A 39 1.51 3.35 -5.51
CA GLN A 39 0.07 3.16 -5.71
C GLN A 39 -0.57 2.60 -4.43
N PHE A 40 -1.88 2.79 -4.31
CA PHE A 40 -2.65 2.37 -3.14
C PHE A 40 -3.78 1.43 -3.55
N MET A 41 -3.92 0.32 -2.84
CA MET A 41 -5.03 -0.63 -2.97
C MET A 41 -5.75 -0.76 -1.61
N PRO A 42 -6.69 0.16 -1.29
CA PRO A 42 -7.54 0.03 -0.11
C PRO A 42 -8.66 -0.98 -0.35
N ILE A 43 -8.64 -2.06 0.41
CA ILE A 43 -9.61 -3.15 0.35
C ILE A 43 -10.63 -2.96 1.46
N ARG A 44 -11.89 -2.81 1.08
CA ARG A 44 -13.03 -2.62 1.99
C ARG A 44 -13.89 -3.87 2.00
N ASN A 45 -14.62 -4.09 3.10
CA ASN A 45 -15.62 -5.16 3.22
C ASN A 45 -15.08 -6.56 2.86
N ALA A 46 -13.80 -6.82 3.13
CA ALA A 46 -13.22 -8.14 2.94
C ALA A 46 -13.80 -9.13 3.97
N LYS A 47 -14.01 -10.39 3.57
CA LYS A 47 -14.48 -11.47 4.45
C LYS A 47 -13.54 -11.68 5.65
N SER A 48 -12.24 -11.48 5.43
CA SER A 48 -11.16 -11.51 6.42
C SER A 48 -9.96 -10.75 5.87
N MET A 49 -9.00 -10.36 6.73
CA MET A 49 -7.75 -9.73 6.27
C MET A 49 -7.00 -10.60 5.26
N THR A 50 -6.90 -11.93 5.50
CA THR A 50 -6.26 -12.87 4.58
C THR A 50 -6.93 -12.86 3.21
N SER A 51 -8.28 -12.91 3.18
CA SER A 51 -9.02 -12.85 1.91
C SER A 51 -8.86 -11.50 1.21
N GLY A 52 -8.73 -10.41 1.97
CA GLY A 52 -8.47 -9.07 1.44
C GLY A 52 -7.11 -9.02 0.77
N TYR A 53 -6.04 -9.29 1.50
CA TYR A 53 -4.68 -9.23 0.96
C TYR A 53 -4.46 -10.17 -0.23
N ASN A 54 -5.11 -11.34 -0.27
CA ASN A 54 -5.03 -12.24 -1.43
C ASN A 54 -5.52 -11.60 -2.74
N GLN A 55 -6.39 -10.58 -2.71
CA GLN A 55 -6.85 -9.88 -3.92
C GLN A 55 -5.71 -9.18 -4.65
N ALA A 56 -4.62 -8.81 -3.95
CA ALA A 56 -3.48 -8.15 -4.56
C ALA A 56 -2.47 -9.13 -5.18
N LEU A 57 -2.64 -10.45 -5.02
CA LEU A 57 -1.68 -11.44 -5.55
C LEU A 57 -1.54 -11.35 -7.08
N SER A 58 -2.64 -11.12 -7.80
CA SER A 58 -2.65 -10.98 -9.27
C SER A 58 -2.23 -9.59 -9.77
N HIS A 59 -2.06 -8.60 -8.89
CA HIS A 59 -1.68 -7.25 -9.30
C HIS A 59 -0.27 -7.25 -9.92
N PRO A 60 -0.02 -6.54 -11.04
CA PRO A 60 1.26 -6.63 -11.77
C PRO A 60 2.41 -5.83 -11.13
N ALA A 61 2.16 -5.10 -10.04
CA ALA A 61 3.17 -4.26 -9.39
C ALA A 61 4.37 -5.08 -8.92
N LYS A 62 5.58 -4.59 -9.22
CA LYS A 62 6.84 -5.25 -8.86
C LYS A 62 6.99 -5.48 -7.36
N TYR A 63 6.65 -4.48 -6.55
CA TYR A 63 6.67 -4.59 -5.09
C TYR A 63 5.28 -4.37 -4.53
N LYS A 64 4.93 -5.15 -3.49
CA LYS A 64 3.65 -5.07 -2.78
C LYS A 64 3.95 -5.02 -1.29
N VAL A 65 3.53 -3.94 -0.64
CA VAL A 65 3.68 -3.71 0.80
C VAL A 65 2.32 -3.92 1.44
N TYR A 66 2.20 -4.97 2.26
CA TYR A 66 0.96 -5.34 2.94
C TYR A 66 0.99 -4.81 4.37
N ILE A 67 0.13 -3.83 4.67
CA ILE A 67 0.02 -3.24 6.01
C ILE A 67 -1.45 -3.00 6.35
N HIS A 68 -1.75 -2.94 7.64
CA HIS A 68 -3.09 -2.58 8.09
C HIS A 68 -3.25 -1.05 8.17
N GLN A 69 -4.49 -0.56 8.23
CA GLN A 69 -4.83 0.87 8.19
C GLN A 69 -4.29 1.70 9.37
N ASP A 70 -3.86 1.07 10.45
CA ASP A 70 -3.32 1.67 11.68
C ASP A 70 -1.78 1.59 11.78
N VAL A 71 -1.12 1.21 10.68
CA VAL A 71 0.35 1.21 10.58
C VAL A 71 0.83 2.57 10.07
N PHE A 72 1.73 3.19 10.83
CA PHE A 72 2.37 4.46 10.49
C PHE A 72 3.88 4.28 10.31
N ILE A 73 4.35 4.34 9.06
CA ILE A 73 5.78 4.24 8.75
C ILE A 73 6.42 5.60 9.05
N MET A 74 7.27 5.63 10.06
CA MET A 74 7.91 6.87 10.54
C MET A 74 9.25 7.15 9.88
N ASN A 75 10.01 6.10 9.54
CA ASN A 75 11.27 6.26 8.83
C ASN A 75 10.99 6.61 7.37
N VAL A 76 11.32 7.83 6.96
CA VAL A 76 11.11 8.32 5.58
C VAL A 76 11.95 7.58 4.55
N ALA A 77 13.02 6.89 4.95
CA ALA A 77 13.89 6.09 4.08
C ALA A 77 13.50 4.59 4.02
N PHE A 78 12.24 4.26 4.30
CA PHE A 78 11.74 2.87 4.28
C PHE A 78 11.72 2.24 2.87
N LEU A 79 11.46 3.04 1.83
CA LEU A 79 11.40 2.60 0.42
C LEU A 79 12.76 2.73 -0.26
#